data_AF-A0A2G9TPI7-F1
#
_entry.id   AF-A0A2G9TPI7-F1
#
_cell.length_a   1.000
_cell.length_b   1.000
_cell.length_c   1.000
_cell.angle_alpha   90.00
_cell.angle_beta   90.00
_cell.angle_gamma   90.00
#
_symmetry.space_group_name_H-M   'P 1'
#
loop_
_entity.id
_entity.type
_entity.pdbx_description
1 polymer ?
#
loop_
_entity_poly.entity_id
_entity_poly.type
_entity_poly.pdbx_seq_one_letter_code
_entity_poly.pdbx_strand_id
1 'polypeptide(L)'
;CSVEVQTEQCSMKTEALPSPDAELNRAADTLLAMHRQVCSRVDPPGVPGYSRSDGLSSASVSFINAFYNPNMISMRTPLVITAERVATMKDVMQDWRRHFVLFADWLHALPEFASLSVDDQNLSNCQCLVRNMY
;
A
#
# COMPACT_ATOMS: atom_id res chain seq x y z
N CYS A 1 -45.50 -19.81 16.57
CA CYS A 1 -45.27 -18.91 15.43
C CYS A 1 -43.92 -19.23 14.81
N SER A 2 -43.90 -20.04 13.75
CA SER A 2 -42.70 -20.29 12.95
C SER A 2 -42.72 -19.28 11.82
N VAL A 3 -41.70 -18.42 11.74
CA VAL A 3 -41.53 -17.47 10.64
C VAL A 3 -40.71 -18.16 9.58
N GLU A 4 -41.35 -18.51 8.47
CA GLU A 4 -40.67 -19.02 7.28
C GLU A 4 -40.03 -17.82 6.57
N VAL A 5 -38.69 -17.81 6.54
CA VAL A 5 -37.92 -16.82 5.79
C VAL A 5 -37.99 -17.20 4.32
N GLN A 6 -38.82 -16.49 3.55
CA GLN A 6 -38.81 -16.56 2.09
C GLN A 6 -37.52 -15.93 1.59
N THR A 7 -36.54 -16.76 1.22
CA THR A 7 -35.40 -16.32 0.41
C THR A 7 -35.91 -16.06 -1.00
N GLU A 8 -36.17 -14.80 -1.33
CA GLU A 8 -36.37 -14.40 -2.71
C GLU A 8 -35.09 -14.73 -3.49
N GLN A 9 -35.20 -15.69 -4.42
CA GLN A 9 -34.15 -15.97 -5.39
C GLN A 9 -34.01 -14.75 -6.29
N CYS A 10 -33.09 -13.86 -5.95
CA CYS A 10 -32.55 -12.91 -6.91
C CYS A 10 -31.87 -13.73 -8.01
N SER A 11 -32.52 -13.85 -9.16
CA SER A 11 -31.94 -14.44 -10.37
C SER A 11 -30.80 -13.53 -10.84
N MET A 12 -29.62 -13.74 -10.27
CA MET A 12 -28.37 -13.18 -10.74
C MET A 12 -28.13 -13.81 -12.12
N LYS A 13 -28.62 -13.15 -13.18
CA LYS A 13 -28.15 -13.41 -14.54
C LYS A 13 -26.63 -13.30 -14.49
N THR A 14 -25.96 -14.44 -14.51
CA THR A 14 -24.52 -14.52 -14.63
C THR A 14 -24.23 -14.20 -16.09
N GLU A 15 -24.30 -12.93 -16.46
CA GLU A 15 -23.69 -12.48 -17.70
C GLU A 15 -22.20 -12.75 -17.56
N ALA A 16 -21.69 -13.65 -18.41
CA ALA A 16 -20.27 -13.96 -18.44
C ALA A 16 -19.52 -12.65 -18.72
N LEU A 17 -18.65 -12.25 -17.80
CA LEU A 17 -17.79 -11.09 -18.00
C LEU A 17 -16.94 -11.31 -19.26
N PRO A 18 -16.67 -10.26 -20.04
CA PRO A 18 -15.78 -10.37 -21.19
C PRO A 18 -14.43 -10.92 -20.74
N SER A 19 -13.93 -11.93 -21.45
CA SER A 19 -12.61 -12.49 -21.18
C SER A 19 -11.56 -11.40 -21.39
N PRO A 20 -10.63 -11.18 -20.44
CA PRO A 20 -9.52 -10.26 -20.63
C PRO A 20 -8.68 -10.73 -21.83
N ASP A 21 -8.23 -9.78 -22.65
CA ASP A 21 -7.35 -10.09 -23.77
C ASP A 21 -5.94 -10.50 -23.28
N ALA A 22 -5.13 -11.02 -24.20
CA ALA A 22 -3.79 -11.49 -23.86
C ALA A 22 -2.85 -10.37 -23.38
N GLU A 23 -3.11 -9.11 -23.76
CA GLU A 23 -2.30 -7.97 -23.35
C GLU A 23 -2.62 -7.55 -21.90
N LEU A 24 -3.90 -7.50 -21.56
CA LEU A 24 -4.38 -7.21 -20.22
C LEU A 24 -3.90 -8.27 -19.22
N ASN A 25 -3.90 -9.55 -19.61
CA ASN A 25 -3.34 -10.61 -18.77
C ASN A 25 -1.83 -10.43 -18.52
N ARG A 26 -1.05 -10.09 -19.56
CA ARG A 26 0.39 -9.80 -19.41
C ARG A 26 0.66 -8.59 -18.52
N ALA A 27 -0.15 -7.53 -18.65
CA ALA A 27 -0.05 -6.35 -17.79
C ALA A 27 -0.34 -6.72 -16.33
N ALA A 28 -1.39 -7.50 -16.08
CA ALA A 28 -1.72 -7.99 -14.74
C ALA A 28 -0.59 -8.84 -14.13
N ASP A 29 0.00 -9.76 -14.90
CA ASP A 29 1.14 -10.57 -14.46
C ASP A 29 2.35 -9.71 -14.11
N THR A 30 2.62 -8.67 -14.90
CA THR A 30 3.70 -7.71 -14.64
C THR A 30 3.47 -6.95 -13.33
N LEU A 31 2.24 -6.46 -13.11
CA LEU A 31 1.87 -5.76 -11.87
C LEU A 31 1.96 -6.69 -10.65
N LEU A 32 1.54 -7.96 -10.78
CA LEU A 32 1.64 -8.95 -9.71
C LEU A 32 3.10 -9.28 -9.37
N ALA A 33 3.95 -9.45 -10.39
CA ALA A 33 5.37 -9.69 -10.19
C ALA A 33 6.04 -8.51 -9.47
N MET A 34 5.75 -7.28 -9.92
CA MET A 34 6.24 -6.06 -9.28
C MET A 34 5.75 -5.93 -7.84
N HIS A 35 4.46 -6.15 -7.59
CA HIS A 35 3.88 -6.11 -6.24
C HIS A 35 4.58 -7.10 -5.30
N ARG A 36 4.80 -8.34 -5.74
CA ARG A 36 5.52 -9.35 -4.96
C ARG A 36 6.95 -8.91 -4.64
N GLN A 37 7.65 -8.34 -5.63
CA GLN A 37 9.00 -7.81 -5.42
C GLN A 37 9.01 -6.69 -4.38
N VAL A 38 8.09 -5.73 -4.49
CA VAL A 38 7.97 -4.60 -3.56
C VAL A 38 7.66 -5.08 -2.14
N CYS A 39 6.69 -5.97 -1.97
CA CYS A 39 6.33 -6.54 -0.65
C CYS A 39 7.46 -7.40 -0.03
N SER A 40 8.41 -7.89 -0.84
CA SER A 40 9.56 -8.65 -0.36
C SER A 40 10.75 -7.79 0.08
N ARG A 41 10.72 -6.48 -0.15
CA ARG A 41 11.81 -5.58 0.24
C ARG A 41 11.94 -5.56 1.76
N VAL A 42 13.14 -5.79 2.27
CA VAL A 42 13.49 -5.72 3.69
C VAL A 42 14.81 -4.96 3.81
N ASP A 43 14.85 -3.98 4.70
CA ASP A 43 16.09 -3.23 4.92
C ASP A 43 17.07 -4.07 5.76
N PRO A 44 18.38 -4.00 5.50
CA PRO A 44 19.36 -4.80 6.24
C PRO A 44 19.44 -4.40 7.72
N PRO A 45 19.69 -5.38 8.61
CA PRO A 45 19.84 -5.12 10.03
C PRO A 45 21.09 -4.25 10.27
N GLY A 46 20.94 -3.19 11.07
CA GLY A 46 22.06 -2.30 11.44
C GLY A 46 22.15 -1.00 10.63
N VAL A 47 21.31 -0.82 9.60
CA VAL A 47 21.07 0.54 9.08
C VAL A 47 20.35 1.31 10.19
N PRO A 48 20.85 2.48 10.63
CA PRO A 48 20.10 3.34 11.54
C PRO A 48 18.84 3.79 10.82
N GLY A 49 17.78 3.00 10.99
CA GLY A 49 16.43 3.44 10.68
C GLY A 49 16.14 4.66 11.52
N TYR A 50 15.23 5.51 11.05
CA TYR A 50 14.77 6.66 11.80
C TYR A 50 14.10 6.17 13.10
N SER A 51 14.91 5.98 14.14
CA SER A 51 14.52 5.39 15.41
C SER A 51 13.85 6.47 16.24
N ARG A 52 12.59 6.77 15.93
CA ARG A 52 11.71 7.46 16.86
C ARG A 52 11.33 6.49 17.96
N SER A 53 12.19 6.37 18.96
CA SER A 53 12.07 5.49 20.12
C SER A 53 10.72 5.59 20.82
N ASP A 54 9.99 6.71 20.72
CA ASP A 54 8.88 6.95 21.66
C ASP A 54 7.50 7.09 21.01
N GLY A 55 7.36 6.85 19.70
CA GLY A 55 6.04 6.90 19.02
C GLY A 55 5.34 8.28 19.00
N LEU A 56 5.83 9.25 19.77
CA LEU A 56 5.23 10.55 20.09
C LEU A 56 6.07 11.75 19.64
N SER A 57 7.32 11.53 19.22
CA SER A 57 8.20 12.64 18.82
C SER A 57 7.70 13.26 17.52
N SER A 58 7.45 14.58 17.56
CA SER A 58 6.81 15.40 16.54
C SER A 58 7.82 16.15 15.66
N ALA A 59 8.84 15.48 15.13
CA ALA A 59 9.61 16.11 14.05
C ALA A 59 8.78 16.04 12.75
N SER A 60 8.52 17.18 12.14
CA SER A 60 7.93 17.22 10.81
C SER A 60 9.00 16.80 9.80
N VAL A 61 8.67 15.83 8.94
CA VAL A 61 9.46 15.51 7.75
C VAL A 61 8.67 16.02 6.57
N SER A 62 9.32 16.72 5.63
CA SER A 62 8.63 17.14 4.40
C SER A 62 8.19 15.91 3.62
N PHE A 63 7.00 15.98 3.02
CA PHE A 63 6.48 14.87 2.24
C PHE A 63 7.47 14.40 1.16
N ILE A 64 8.08 15.34 0.44
CA ILE A 64 9.06 15.06 -0.60
C ILE A 64 10.25 14.26 -0.06
N ASN A 65 10.82 14.66 1.07
CA ASN A 65 11.95 13.95 1.65
C ASN A 65 11.55 12.54 2.11
N ALA A 66 10.39 12.42 2.75
CA ALA A 66 9.85 11.13 3.17
C ALA A 66 9.54 10.21 1.98
N PHE A 67 9.03 10.75 0.88
CA PHE A 67 8.64 9.98 -0.29
C PHE A 67 9.86 9.40 -1.01
N TYR A 68 10.86 10.22 -1.31
CA TYR A 68 12.09 9.75 -1.97
C TYR A 68 13.05 9.01 -1.02
N ASN A 69 12.88 9.15 0.30
CA ASN A 69 13.67 8.44 1.31
C ASN A 69 12.75 7.82 2.38
N PRO A 70 12.00 6.75 2.05
CA PRO A 70 10.97 6.19 2.92
C PRO A 70 11.50 5.62 4.25
N ASN A 71 12.80 5.30 4.33
CA ASN A 71 13.45 4.86 5.56
C ASN A 71 13.48 5.95 6.66
N MET A 72 13.19 7.21 6.29
CA MET A 72 12.97 8.31 7.23
C MET A 72 11.65 8.16 8.02
N ILE A 73 10.70 7.37 7.53
CA ILE A 73 9.39 7.15 8.15
C ILE A 73 9.36 5.83 8.93
N SER A 74 9.78 4.74 8.29
CA SER A 74 9.89 3.42 8.90
C SER A 74 10.86 2.55 8.10
N MET A 75 11.45 1.56 8.77
CA MET A 75 12.17 0.49 8.10
C MET A 75 11.18 -0.44 7.39
N ARG A 76 11.62 -1.04 6.29
CA ARG A 76 10.94 -2.15 5.62
C ARG A 76 11.14 -3.41 6.42
N THR A 77 10.04 -3.94 6.96
CA THR A 77 10.01 -5.20 7.69
C THR A 77 9.07 -6.18 6.99
N PRO A 78 9.27 -7.50 7.12
CA PRO A 78 8.33 -8.49 6.57
C PRO A 78 6.88 -8.19 6.96
N LEU A 79 5.97 -8.28 5.98
CA LEU A 79 4.53 -8.11 6.20
C LEU A 79 3.98 -9.37 6.84
N VAL A 80 3.74 -9.33 8.16
CA VAL A 80 3.18 -10.46 8.92
C VAL A 80 1.84 -10.03 9.52
N ILE A 81 0.76 -10.66 9.08
CA ILE A 81 -0.59 -10.45 9.65
C ILE A 81 -0.82 -11.57 10.67
N THR A 82 -0.67 -11.26 11.96
CA THR A 82 -0.81 -12.28 13.02
C THR A 82 -2.24 -12.39 13.56
N ALA A 83 -3.03 -11.30 13.52
CA ALA A 83 -4.42 -11.24 14.02
C ALA A 83 -4.62 -11.75 15.47
N GLU A 84 -3.57 -11.76 16.28
CA GLU A 84 -3.56 -12.34 17.64
C GLU A 84 -4.30 -11.50 18.68
N ARG A 85 -4.42 -10.19 18.45
CA ARG A 85 -5.06 -9.24 19.39
C ARG A 85 -5.61 -8.01 18.67
N VAL A 86 -6.50 -7.28 19.36
CA VAL A 86 -6.95 -5.95 18.90
C VAL A 86 -5.76 -4.99 18.82
N ALA A 87 -5.69 -4.25 17.72
CA ALA A 87 -4.63 -3.27 17.48
C ALA A 87 -4.70 -2.11 18.49
N THR A 88 -3.56 -1.76 19.07
CA THR A 88 -3.39 -0.56 19.88
C THR A 88 -3.08 0.64 19.00
N MET A 89 -3.18 1.86 19.54
CA MET A 89 -2.77 3.07 18.82
C MET A 89 -1.32 2.98 18.32
N LYS A 90 -0.42 2.35 19.08
CA LYS A 90 0.96 2.14 18.66
C LYS A 90 1.06 1.25 17.41
N ASP A 91 0.27 0.18 17.37
CA ASP A 91 0.22 -0.73 16.22
C ASP A 91 -0.34 0.00 15.00
N VAL A 92 -1.44 0.75 15.16
CA VAL A 92 -2.06 1.53 14.09
C VAL A 92 -1.08 2.58 13.52
N MET A 93 -0.38 3.31 14.38
CA MET A 93 0.61 4.30 13.95
C MET A 93 1.81 3.65 13.25
N GLN A 94 2.25 2.48 13.71
CA GLN A 94 3.33 1.72 13.07
C GLN A 94 2.88 1.19 11.72
N ASP A 95 1.67 0.66 11.63
CA ASP A 95 1.09 0.17 10.37
C ASP A 95 0.90 1.31 9.40
N TRP A 96 0.41 2.47 9.82
CA TRP A 96 0.32 3.65 8.95
C TRP A 96 1.68 4.02 8.34
N ARG A 97 2.76 4.03 9.16
CA ARG A 97 4.11 4.30 8.67
C ARG A 97 4.59 3.24 7.67
N ARG A 98 4.30 1.97 7.92
CA ARG A 98 4.62 0.86 7.00
C ARG A 98 3.86 0.98 5.68
N HIS A 99 2.57 1.32 5.74
CA HIS A 99 1.75 1.55 4.55
C HIS A 99 2.29 2.69 3.70
N PHE A 100 2.73 3.78 4.34
CA PHE A 100 3.39 4.88 3.63
C PHE A 100 4.64 4.42 2.87
N VAL A 101 5.53 3.67 3.53
CA VAL A 101 6.75 3.13 2.93
C VAL A 101 6.42 2.20 1.75
N LEU A 102 5.45 1.30 1.94
CA LEU A 102 5.01 0.37 0.90
C LEU A 102 4.41 1.10 -0.31
N PHE A 103 3.61 2.15 -0.07
CA PHE A 103 3.05 2.99 -1.11
C PHE A 103 4.14 3.71 -1.92
N ALA A 104 5.10 4.34 -1.24
CA ALA A 104 6.22 5.00 -1.91
C ALA A 104 7.07 4.00 -2.71
N ASP A 105 7.32 2.82 -2.17
CA ASP A 105 8.04 1.75 -2.85
C ASP A 105 7.33 1.24 -4.10
N TRP A 106 6.00 1.13 -4.04
CA TRP A 106 5.17 0.65 -5.12
C TRP A 106 5.10 1.66 -6.27
N LEU A 107 4.94 2.95 -5.96
CA LEU A 107 4.99 4.01 -6.97
C LEU A 107 6.36 4.09 -7.65
N HIS A 108 7.45 4.02 -6.89
CA HIS A 108 8.80 4.00 -7.48
C HIS A 108 9.14 2.72 -8.26
N ALA A 109 8.36 1.64 -8.08
CA ALA A 109 8.54 0.41 -8.85
C ALA A 109 7.87 0.45 -10.22
N LEU A 110 6.91 1.36 -10.43
CA LEU A 110 6.22 1.54 -11.71
C LEU A 110 7.14 2.25 -12.73
N PRO A 111 7.48 1.60 -13.86
CA PRO A 111 8.28 2.23 -14.91
C PRO A 111 7.62 3.50 -15.47
N GLU A 112 6.29 3.52 -15.56
CA GLU A 112 5.51 4.64 -16.04
C GLU A 112 5.68 5.84 -15.11
N PHE A 113 5.67 5.60 -13.80
CA PHE A 113 5.87 6.65 -12.81
C PHE A 113 7.30 7.22 -12.88
N ALA A 114 8.30 6.35 -13.03
CA ALA A 114 9.69 6.77 -13.18
C ALA A 114 9.95 7.58 -14.46
N SER A 115 9.10 7.43 -15.49
CA SER A 115 9.20 8.18 -16.75
C SER A 115 8.64 9.61 -16.67
N LEU A 116 7.88 9.93 -15.63
CA LEU A 116 7.31 11.26 -15.42
C LEU A 116 8.37 12.28 -15.01
N SER A 117 8.11 13.56 -15.29
CA SER A 117 8.93 14.65 -14.76
C SER A 117 8.84 14.69 -13.23
N VAL A 118 9.85 15.25 -12.56
CA VAL A 118 9.85 15.38 -11.09
C VAL A 118 8.62 16.17 -10.60
N ASP A 119 8.20 17.20 -11.34
CA ASP A 119 7.02 17.99 -11.02
C ASP A 119 5.73 17.17 -11.15
N ASP A 120 5.63 16.33 -12.19
CA ASP A 120 4.48 15.43 -12.38
C ASP A 120 4.44 14.29 -11.36
N GLN A 121 5.60 13.76 -10.97
CA GLN A 121 5.69 12.79 -9.87
C GLN A 121 5.18 13.41 -8.57
N ASN A 122 5.61 14.64 -8.26
CA ASN A 122 5.17 15.35 -7.06
C ASN A 122 3.67 15.65 -7.08
N LEU A 123 3.12 16.06 -8.23
CA LEU A 123 1.69 16.31 -8.40
C LEU A 123 0.87 15.03 -8.26
N SER A 124 1.27 13.95 -8.95
CA SER A 124 0.62 12.64 -8.90
C SER A 124 0.64 12.08 -7.47
N ASN A 125 1.77 12.20 -6.77
CA ASN A 125 1.91 11.82 -5.37
C ASN A 125 0.91 12.53 -4.46
N CYS A 126 0.82 13.86 -4.57
CA CYS A 126 -0.11 14.66 -3.77
C CYS A 126 -1.56 14.22 -4.03
N GLN A 127 -1.92 13.93 -5.28
CA GLN A 127 -3.27 13.48 -5.63
C GLN A 127 -3.57 12.05 -5.13
N CYS A 128 -2.63 11.12 -5.29
CA CYS A 128 -2.79 9.74 -4.84
C CYS A 128 -2.91 9.64 -3.31
N LEU A 129 -2.16 10.44 -2.55
CA LEU A 129 -2.29 10.46 -1.09
C LEU A 129 -3.61 11.05 -0.62
N VAL A 130 -4.05 12.16 -1.21
CA VAL A 130 -5.34 12.78 -0.85
C VAL A 130 -6.51 11.84 -1.15
N ARG A 131 -6.43 11.02 -2.20
CA ARG A 131 -7.48 10.05 -2.56
C ARG A 131 -7.44 8.74 -1.77
N ASN A 132 -6.29 8.33 -1.24
CA ASN A 132 -6.15 7.07 -0.48
C ASN A 132 -6.17 7.26 1.04
N MET A 133 -6.16 8.51 1.54
CA MET A 133 -6.20 8.83 2.97
C MET A 133 -7.55 9.40 3.46
N TYR A 134 -8.55 9.50 2.60
CA TYR A 134 -9.93 9.88 2.95
C TYR A 134 -10.94 8.89 2.37
#